data_AF-A0A965QAU0-F1
#
_entry.id   AF-A0A965QAU0-F1
#
_cell.length_a   1.000
_cell.length_b   1.000
_cell.length_c   1.000
_cell.angle_alpha   90.00
_cell.angle_beta   90.00
_cell.angle_gamma   90.00
#
_symmetry.space_group_name_H-M   'P 1'
#
loop_
_entity.id
_entity.type
_entity.pdbx_description
1 polymer ?
#
loop_
_entity_poly.entity_id
_entity_poly.type
_entity_poly.pdbx_seq_one_letter_code
_entity_poly.pdbx_strand_id
1 'polypeptide(L)'
;MHHRHLLPDEIDQLLDDASGVDVVPLRAHLEACPDCAQKLADARLVCESIEQLQHFAPSPRFTASVMAQVQVVEPWHVALTNTAHRLVPASRRVRAVMFASGSLLAIGLSAGVVWLLTRPDMALYAAGLAAGRARRVLLDATGTVITDAFGQPALDALHSGSVSRVALGGALVLTAVGLATVSLRAAATSARRARE
;
A
#
# COMPACT_ATOMS: atom_id res chain seq x y z
N MET A 1 -2.32 8.56 -60.56
CA MET A 1 -3.10 8.93 -59.37
C MET A 1 -2.11 9.18 -58.25
N HIS A 2 -2.12 10.36 -57.63
CA HIS A 2 -1.21 10.69 -56.53
C HIS A 2 -1.72 9.99 -55.26
N HIS A 3 -1.26 8.76 -55.03
CA HIS A 3 -1.49 8.09 -53.76
C HIS A 3 -0.58 8.74 -52.71
N ARG A 4 -1.15 9.09 -51.55
CA ARG A 4 -0.35 9.51 -50.40
C ARG A 4 0.58 8.36 -50.02
N HIS A 5 1.88 8.61 -49.99
CA HIS A 5 2.87 7.68 -49.46
C HIS A 5 2.72 7.54 -47.93
N LEU A 6 3.14 6.40 -47.39
CA LEU A 6 3.18 6.14 -45.95
C LEU A 6 4.08 7.16 -45.24
N LEU A 7 3.66 7.57 -44.05
CA LEU A 7 4.48 8.36 -43.13
C LEU A 7 5.55 7.48 -42.47
N PRO A 8 6.65 8.08 -41.97
CA PRO A 8 7.67 7.35 -41.23
C PRO A 8 7.09 6.51 -40.07
N ASP A 9 6.24 7.10 -39.23
CA ASP A 9 5.61 6.39 -38.10
C ASP A 9 4.75 5.18 -38.54
N GLU A 10 4.11 5.27 -39.71
CA GLU A 10 3.31 4.17 -40.30
C GLU A 10 4.22 3.04 -40.81
N ILE A 11 5.43 3.37 -41.29
CA ILE A 11 6.45 2.39 -41.68
C ILE A 11 7.05 1.72 -40.42
N ASP A 12 7.32 2.49 -39.37
CA ASP A 12 7.81 1.96 -38.09
C ASP A 12 6.77 1.02 -37.44
N GLN A 13 5.48 1.36 -37.52
CA GLN A 13 4.41 0.48 -37.05
C GLN A 13 4.36 -0.87 -37.79
N LEU A 14 4.68 -0.88 -39.10
CA LEU A 14 4.81 -2.09 -39.89
C LEU A 14 6.08 -2.89 -39.58
N LEU A 15 7.09 -2.23 -39.01
CA LEU A 15 8.39 -2.82 -38.64
C LEU A 15 8.30 -3.52 -37.29
N ASP A 16 7.59 -2.92 -36.33
CA ASP A 16 7.40 -3.45 -34.96
C ASP A 16 6.48 -4.68 -34.87
N ASP A 17 5.95 -5.16 -36.01
CA ASP A 17 4.95 -6.23 -36.09
C ASP A 17 3.79 -6.05 -35.08
N ALA A 18 3.45 -4.79 -34.78
CA ALA A 18 2.39 -4.46 -33.86
C ALA A 18 1.10 -5.09 -34.38
N SER A 19 0.54 -6.06 -33.65
CA SER A 19 -0.68 -6.78 -34.02
C SER A 19 -1.95 -5.94 -33.84
N GLY A 20 -1.88 -4.65 -34.19
CA GLY A 20 -2.98 -3.69 -34.14
C GLY A 20 -3.88 -3.83 -35.37
N VAL A 21 -5.14 -3.43 -35.22
CA VAL A 21 -6.17 -3.44 -36.28
C VAL A 21 -5.75 -2.59 -37.51
N ASP A 22 -4.87 -1.60 -37.30
CA ASP A 22 -4.47 -0.65 -38.33
C ASP A 22 -3.46 -1.20 -39.35
N VAL A 23 -2.79 -2.34 -39.12
CA VAL A 23 -1.73 -2.81 -40.04
C VAL A 23 -2.25 -3.41 -41.35
N VAL A 24 -3.51 -3.81 -41.41
CA VAL A 24 -4.12 -4.44 -42.60
C VAL A 24 -4.20 -3.49 -43.80
N PRO A 25 -4.78 -2.26 -43.69
CA PRO A 25 -4.79 -1.31 -44.80
C PRO A 25 -3.39 -0.84 -45.20
N LEU A 26 -2.46 -0.74 -44.24
CA LEU A 26 -1.07 -0.37 -44.51
C LEU A 26 -0.37 -1.44 -45.38
N ARG A 27 -0.57 -2.73 -45.10
CA ARG A 27 -0.05 -3.82 -45.93
C ARG A 27 -0.64 -3.82 -47.34
N ALA A 28 -1.94 -3.55 -47.49
CA ALA A 28 -2.58 -3.42 -48.80
C ALA A 28 -1.99 -2.27 -49.62
N HIS A 29 -1.58 -1.17 -48.96
CA HIS A 29 -0.89 -0.06 -49.64
C HIS A 29 0.48 -0.47 -50.20
N LEU A 30 1.23 -1.34 -49.51
CA LEU A 30 2.54 -1.82 -49.98
C LEU A 30 2.44 -2.61 -51.29
N GLU A 31 1.34 -3.33 -51.50
CA GLU A 31 1.08 -4.05 -52.76
C GLU A 31 0.84 -3.08 -53.92
N ALA A 32 0.30 -1.89 -53.63
CA ALA A 32 -0.03 -0.87 -54.63
C ALA A 32 1.10 0.15 -54.89
N CYS A 33 2.03 0.35 -53.93
CA CYS A 33 3.08 1.35 -54.01
C CYS A 33 4.49 0.75 -53.83
N PRO A 34 5.28 0.59 -54.92
CA PRO A 34 6.60 -0.04 -54.85
C PRO A 34 7.61 0.81 -54.06
N ASP A 35 7.50 2.14 -54.09
CA ASP A 35 8.42 3.03 -53.36
C ASP A 35 8.29 2.85 -51.84
N CYS A 36 7.07 2.64 -51.33
CA CYS A 36 6.84 2.40 -49.91
C CYS A 36 7.29 1.00 -49.49
N ALA A 37 7.09 0.01 -50.38
CA ALA A 37 7.61 -1.34 -50.17
C ALA A 37 9.15 -1.36 -50.09
N GLN A 38 9.83 -0.59 -50.95
CA GLN A 38 11.28 -0.47 -50.92
C GLN A 38 11.77 0.17 -49.61
N LYS A 39 11.14 1.28 -49.16
CA LYS A 39 11.50 1.93 -47.90
C LYS A 39 11.37 0.99 -46.69
N LEU A 40 10.32 0.17 -46.65
CA LEU A 40 10.16 -0.83 -45.59
C LEU A 40 11.24 -1.93 -45.66
N ALA A 41 11.60 -2.37 -46.87
CA ALA A 41 12.68 -3.34 -47.06
C ALA A 41 14.03 -2.78 -46.59
N ASP A 42 14.33 -1.52 -46.92
CA ASP A 42 15.55 -0.84 -46.47
C ASP A 42 15.59 -0.71 -44.94
N ALA A 43 14.46 -0.34 -44.30
CA ALA A 43 14.35 -0.27 -42.85
C ALA A 43 14.57 -1.63 -42.17
N ARG A 44 14.04 -2.71 -42.75
CA ARG A 44 14.26 -4.08 -42.24
C ARG A 44 15.71 -4.50 -42.29
N LEU A 45 16.44 -4.16 -43.35
CA LEU A 45 17.87 -4.43 -43.45
C LEU A 45 18.65 -3.74 -42.32
N VAL A 46 18.27 -2.51 -41.96
CA VAL A 46 18.89 -1.79 -40.84
C VAL A 46 18.58 -2.49 -39.52
N CYS A 47 17.33 -2.86 -39.24
CA CYS A 47 16.97 -3.59 -38.03
C CYS A 47 17.71 -4.93 -37.91
N GLU A 48 17.79 -5.70 -39.00
CA GLU A 48 18.54 -6.97 -39.01
C GLU A 48 20.02 -6.75 -38.69
N SER A 49 20.63 -5.66 -39.21
CA SER A 49 22.01 -5.31 -38.87
C SER A 49 22.21 -4.95 -37.40
N ILE A 50 21.20 -4.34 -36.77
CA ILE A 50 21.21 -4.00 -35.34
C ILE A 50 21.02 -5.26 -34.51
N GLU A 51 20.14 -6.18 -34.91
CA GLU A 51 19.91 -7.45 -34.22
C GLU A 51 21.13 -8.36 -34.23
N GLN A 52 21.98 -8.28 -35.26
CA GLN A 52 23.23 -9.02 -35.33
C GLN A 52 24.31 -8.51 -34.36
N LEU A 53 24.10 -7.35 -33.71
CA LEU A 53 25.02 -6.85 -32.71
C LEU A 53 25.09 -7.77 -31.49
N GLN A 54 26.22 -7.69 -30.78
CA GLN A 54 26.40 -8.45 -29.55
C GLN A 54 25.34 -8.06 -28.52
N HIS A 55 24.58 -9.05 -28.07
CA HIS A 55 23.63 -8.87 -26.99
C HIS A 55 24.39 -8.79 -25.66
N PHE A 56 24.37 -7.62 -25.02
CA PHE A 56 24.93 -7.43 -23.69
C PHE A 56 23.91 -7.85 -22.63
N ALA A 57 24.24 -8.85 -21.83
CA ALA A 57 23.42 -9.24 -20.70
C ALA A 57 23.49 -8.15 -19.62
N PRO A 58 22.34 -7.65 -19.11
CA PRO A 58 22.35 -6.69 -18.01
C PRO A 58 22.88 -7.34 -16.72
N SER A 59 23.34 -6.51 -15.79
CA SER A 59 23.78 -7.02 -14.48
C SER A 59 22.64 -7.78 -13.77
N PRO A 60 22.95 -8.79 -12.93
CA PRO A 60 21.92 -9.60 -12.26
C PRO A 60 20.99 -8.80 -11.33
N ARG A 61 21.34 -7.56 -10.96
CA ARG A 61 20.51 -6.67 -10.14
C ARG A 61 19.68 -5.68 -10.96
N PHE A 62 19.90 -5.60 -12.27
CA PHE A 62 19.25 -4.63 -13.15
C PHE A 62 17.72 -4.73 -13.09
N THR A 63 17.17 -5.94 -13.22
CA THR A 63 15.73 -6.17 -13.16
C THR A 63 15.14 -5.70 -11.83
N ALA A 64 15.78 -6.01 -10.71
CA ALA A 64 15.33 -5.57 -9.39
C ALA A 64 15.38 -4.05 -9.25
N SER A 65 16.41 -3.40 -9.81
CA SER A 65 16.55 -1.94 -9.80
C SER A 65 15.47 -1.25 -10.63
N VAL A 66 15.14 -1.78 -11.81
CA VAL A 66 14.09 -1.24 -12.68
C VAL A 66 12.71 -1.46 -12.05
N MET A 67 12.42 -2.68 -11.58
CA MET A 67 11.14 -3.00 -10.94
C MET A 67 10.89 -2.22 -9.64
N ALA A 68 11.95 -1.78 -8.95
CA ALA A 68 11.80 -0.90 -7.79
C ALA A 68 11.35 0.53 -8.15
N GLN A 69 11.57 0.96 -9.40
CA GLN A 69 11.20 2.30 -9.89
C GLN A 69 9.85 2.31 -10.59
N VAL A 70 9.40 1.16 -11.11
CA VAL A 70 8.09 1.03 -11.75
C VAL A 70 7.01 0.98 -10.67
N GLN A 71 6.23 2.05 -10.58
CA GLN A 71 5.01 2.05 -9.78
C GLN A 71 3.92 1.27 -10.51
N VAL A 72 3.82 -0.03 -10.22
CA VAL A 72 2.67 -0.81 -10.65
C VAL A 72 1.49 -0.40 -9.78
N VAL A 73 0.51 0.30 -10.37
CA VAL A 73 -0.73 0.64 -9.68
C VAL A 73 -1.50 -0.65 -9.44
N GLU A 74 -1.27 -1.24 -8.27
CA GLU A 74 -1.97 -2.45 -7.87
C GLU A 74 -3.38 -2.06 -7.37
N PRO A 75 -4.44 -2.71 -7.86
CA PRO A 75 -5.78 -2.46 -7.36
C PRO A 75 -5.86 -2.71 -5.85
N TRP A 76 -6.58 -1.84 -5.12
CA TRP A 76 -6.65 -1.88 -3.65
C TRP A 76 -7.05 -3.25 -3.08
N HIS A 77 -7.90 -3.99 -3.80
CA HIS A 77 -8.38 -5.30 -3.37
C HIS A 77 -7.26 -6.36 -3.43
N VAL A 78 -6.34 -6.25 -4.38
CA VAL A 78 -5.17 -7.15 -4.49
C VAL A 78 -4.16 -6.84 -3.38
N ALA A 79 -3.91 -5.56 -3.10
CA ALA A 79 -3.06 -5.16 -1.97
C ALA A 79 -3.63 -5.64 -0.62
N LEU A 80 -4.95 -5.51 -0.41
CA LEU A 80 -5.62 -5.96 0.81
C LEU A 80 -5.55 -7.48 0.99
N THR A 81 -5.84 -8.24 -0.08
CA THR A 81 -5.79 -9.70 -0.04
C THR A 81 -4.38 -10.22 0.19
N ASN A 82 -3.38 -9.65 -0.48
CA ASN A 82 -1.97 -10.04 -0.30
C ASN A 82 -1.50 -9.76 1.14
N THR A 83 -1.91 -8.63 1.71
CA THR A 83 -1.66 -8.31 3.12
C THR A 83 -2.35 -9.31 4.04
N ALA A 84 -3.64 -9.61 3.82
CA ALA A 84 -4.39 -10.58 4.62
C ALA A 84 -3.73 -11.96 4.60
N HIS A 85 -3.28 -12.43 3.43
CA HIS A 85 -2.60 -13.72 3.30
C HIS A 85 -1.29 -13.81 4.09
N ARG A 86 -0.55 -12.70 4.24
CA ARG A 86 0.67 -12.66 5.06
C ARG A 86 0.39 -12.75 6.56
N LEU A 87 -0.77 -12.27 7.00
CA LEU A 87 -1.18 -12.36 8.41
C LEU A 87 -1.79 -13.71 8.78
N VAL A 88 -2.25 -14.50 7.80
CA VAL A 88 -2.80 -15.83 8.07
C VAL A 88 -1.66 -16.86 8.19
N PRO A 89 -1.51 -17.53 9.35
CA PRO A 89 -0.47 -18.54 9.52
C PRO A 89 -0.70 -19.73 8.57
N ALA A 90 0.38 -20.22 7.96
CA ALA A 90 0.31 -21.29 6.96
C ALA A 90 -0.15 -22.65 7.54
N SER A 91 0.13 -22.91 8.83
CA SER A 91 -0.16 -24.22 9.43
C SER A 91 -1.62 -24.37 9.87
N ARG A 92 -2.24 -25.49 9.48
CA ARG A 92 -3.66 -25.77 9.75
C ARG A 92 -4.00 -25.76 11.24
N ARG A 93 -3.05 -26.20 12.09
CA ARG A 93 -3.20 -26.22 13.56
C ARG A 93 -3.18 -24.81 14.17
N VAL A 94 -2.25 -23.94 13.74
CA VAL A 94 -2.17 -22.57 14.25
C VAL A 94 -3.39 -21.75 13.84
N ARG A 95 -3.90 -21.96 12.61
CA ARG A 95 -5.18 -21.35 12.20
C ARG A 95 -6.32 -21.76 13.13
N ALA A 96 -6.46 -23.05 13.41
CA ALA A 96 -7.53 -23.55 14.28
C ALA A 96 -7.45 -22.95 15.70
N VAL A 97 -6.24 -22.85 16.27
CA VAL A 97 -6.03 -22.21 17.57
C VAL A 97 -6.34 -20.72 17.54
N MET A 98 -5.92 -20.00 16.49
CA MET A 98 -6.26 -18.57 16.33
C MET A 98 -7.76 -18.36 16.29
N PHE A 99 -8.48 -19.09 15.43
CA PHE A 99 -9.93 -18.97 15.34
C PHE A 99 -10.63 -19.35 16.64
N ALA A 100 -10.18 -20.41 17.33
CA ALA A 100 -10.73 -20.81 18.62
C ALA A 100 -10.50 -19.74 19.71
N SER A 101 -9.29 -19.18 19.79
CA SER A 101 -8.96 -18.13 20.75
C SER A 101 -9.73 -16.84 20.46
N GLY A 102 -9.85 -16.46 19.19
CA GLY A 102 -10.59 -15.28 18.75
C GLY A 102 -12.08 -15.39 19.02
N SER A 103 -12.68 -16.56 18.75
CA SER A 103 -14.10 -16.79 19.04
C SER A 103 -14.39 -16.80 20.54
N LEU A 104 -13.53 -17.42 21.35
CA LEU A 104 -13.65 -17.39 22.81
C LEU A 104 -13.58 -15.96 23.36
N LEU A 105 -12.65 -15.14 22.87
CA LEU A 105 -12.54 -13.72 23.25
C LEU A 105 -13.80 -12.94 22.84
N ALA A 106 -14.29 -13.13 21.61
CA ALA A 106 -15.47 -12.44 21.10
C ALA A 106 -16.74 -12.82 21.88
N ILE A 107 -16.90 -14.10 22.21
CA ILE A 107 -18.02 -14.59 23.04
C ILE A 107 -17.91 -14.00 24.46
N GLY A 108 -16.72 -14.02 25.07
CA GLY A 108 -16.50 -13.44 26.40
C GLY A 108 -16.80 -11.95 26.46
N LEU A 109 -16.35 -11.18 25.46
CA LEU A 109 -16.65 -9.75 25.35
C LEU A 109 -18.15 -9.50 25.16
N SER A 110 -18.80 -10.27 24.29
CA SER A 110 -20.24 -10.14 24.03
C SER A 110 -21.06 -10.45 25.29
N ALA A 111 -20.72 -11.53 26.01
CA ALA A 111 -21.34 -11.89 27.28
C ALA A 111 -21.08 -10.82 28.35
N GLY A 112 -19.89 -10.24 28.40
CA GLY A 112 -19.54 -9.13 29.30
C GLY A 112 -20.40 -7.88 29.05
N VAL A 113 -20.63 -7.52 27.78
CA VAL A 113 -21.51 -6.39 27.41
C VAL A 113 -22.95 -6.65 27.86
N VAL A 114 -23.48 -7.84 27.60
CA VAL A 114 -24.83 -8.24 28.03
C VAL A 114 -24.96 -8.24 29.55
N TRP A 115 -23.94 -8.72 30.26
CA TRP A 115 -23.89 -8.70 31.73
C TRP A 115 -23.88 -7.27 32.29
N LEU A 116 -23.15 -6.35 31.65
CA LEU A 116 -23.12 -4.94 32.04
C LEU A 116 -24.49 -4.28 31.87
N LEU A 117 -25.17 -4.55 30.76
CA LEU A 117 -26.50 -4.01 30.45
C LEU A 117 -27.57 -4.46 31.45
N THR A 118 -27.41 -5.66 32.02
CA THR A 118 -28.37 -6.23 32.99
C THR A 118 -28.11 -5.82 34.44
N ARG A 119 -26.99 -5.16 34.74
CA ARG A 119 -26.64 -4.67 36.09
C ARG A 119 -26.23 -3.18 36.08
N PRO A 120 -27.19 -2.24 36.07
CA PRO A 120 -26.93 -0.81 35.89
C PRO A 120 -26.03 -0.21 36.99
N ASP A 121 -26.15 -0.68 38.23
CA ASP A 121 -25.32 -0.20 39.35
C ASP A 121 -23.83 -0.53 39.15
N MET A 122 -23.53 -1.69 38.57
CA MET A 122 -22.16 -2.13 38.27
C MET A 122 -21.65 -1.53 36.96
N ALA A 123 -22.54 -1.23 36.01
CA ALA A 123 -22.18 -0.53 34.77
C ALA A 123 -21.67 0.90 35.05
N LEU A 124 -22.32 1.62 35.98
CA LEU A 124 -21.87 2.94 36.41
C LEU A 124 -20.50 2.88 37.11
N TYR A 125 -20.27 1.85 37.93
CA TYR A 125 -18.98 1.61 38.57
C TYR A 125 -17.88 1.27 37.54
N ALA A 126 -18.17 0.39 36.58
CA ALA A 126 -17.25 0.02 35.51
C ALA A 126 -16.95 1.20 34.58
N ALA A 127 -17.94 2.03 34.27
CA ALA A 127 -17.77 3.27 33.51
C ALA A 127 -16.88 4.27 34.27
N GLY A 128 -17.03 4.38 35.59
CA GLY A 128 -16.14 5.18 36.44
C GLY A 128 -14.70 4.68 36.42
N LEU A 129 -14.51 3.36 36.46
CA LEU A 129 -13.19 2.71 36.38
C LEU A 129 -12.54 2.89 35.00
N ALA A 130 -13.32 2.74 33.94
CA ALA A 130 -12.91 2.99 32.56
C ALA A 130 -12.56 4.46 32.34
N ALA A 131 -13.39 5.39 32.79
CA ALA A 131 -13.13 6.83 32.73
C ALA A 131 -11.87 7.21 33.54
N GLY A 132 -11.68 6.61 34.72
CA GLY A 132 -10.49 6.83 35.53
C GLY A 132 -9.21 6.25 34.92
N ARG A 133 -9.30 5.17 34.13
CA ARG A 133 -8.16 4.61 33.39
C ARG A 133 -7.89 5.38 32.10
N ALA A 134 -8.94 5.76 31.38
CA ALA A 134 -8.86 6.62 30.20
C ALA A 134 -8.22 7.95 30.55
N ARG A 135 -8.64 8.60 31.64
CA ARG A 135 -8.04 9.85 32.14
C ARG A 135 -6.55 9.68 32.46
N ARG A 136 -6.16 8.57 33.10
CA ARG A 136 -4.75 8.29 33.40
C ARG A 136 -3.92 8.08 32.15
N VAL A 137 -4.40 7.29 31.18
CA VAL A 137 -3.72 7.08 29.89
C VAL A 137 -3.64 8.37 29.09
N LEU A 138 -4.70 9.19 29.09
CA LEU A 138 -4.71 10.48 28.41
C LEU A 138 -3.67 11.42 29.03
N LEU A 139 -3.60 11.50 30.36
CA LEU A 139 -2.65 12.35 31.06
C LEU A 139 -1.20 11.88 30.86
N ASP A 140 -0.96 10.57 30.83
CA ASP A 140 0.37 9.97 30.62
C ASP A 140 0.85 10.13 29.17
N ALA A 141 -0.05 9.94 28.20
CA ALA A 141 0.22 10.18 26.78
C ALA A 141 0.42 11.68 26.48
N THR A 142 -0.34 12.55 27.14
CA THR A 142 -0.17 14.00 27.00
C THR A 142 1.14 14.46 27.62
N GLY A 143 1.50 13.94 28.79
CA GLY A 143 2.78 14.23 29.45
C GLY A 143 3.98 13.81 28.59
N THR A 144 3.98 12.57 28.09
CA THR A 144 5.06 12.03 27.26
C THR A 144 5.22 12.76 25.93
N VAL A 145 4.13 13.08 25.22
CA VAL A 145 4.19 13.83 23.95
C VAL A 145 4.64 15.28 24.16
N ILE A 146 4.19 15.94 25.24
CA ILE A 146 4.63 17.30 25.56
C ILE A 146 6.12 17.33 25.91
N THR A 147 6.60 16.33 26.66
CA THR A 147 8.03 16.25 27.02
C THR A 147 8.93 15.91 25.83
N ASP A 148 8.49 15.03 24.92
CA ASP A 148 9.29 14.60 23.75
C ASP A 148 9.27 15.64 22.62
N ALA A 149 8.14 16.32 22.40
CA ALA A 149 8.00 17.26 21.29
C ALA A 149 8.48 18.67 21.61
N PHE A 150 8.43 19.10 22.88
CA PHE A 150 8.66 20.50 23.22
C PHE A 150 9.69 20.76 24.32
N GLY A 151 10.18 19.71 25.00
CA GLY A 151 11.13 19.84 26.11
C GLY A 151 10.57 20.64 27.31
N GLN A 152 11.39 20.74 28.37
CA GLN A 152 11.08 21.51 29.60
C GLN A 152 10.52 22.94 29.37
N PRO A 153 10.93 23.75 28.36
CA PRO A 153 10.46 25.13 28.25
C PRO A 153 9.01 25.31 27.81
N ALA A 154 8.34 24.28 27.25
CA ALA A 154 6.92 24.39 26.88
C ALA A 154 5.95 24.07 28.02
N LEU A 155 6.42 23.37 29.06
CA LEU A 155 5.64 23.16 30.28
C LEU A 155 5.41 24.48 31.02
N ASP A 156 6.37 25.42 30.98
CA ASP A 156 6.22 26.76 31.56
C ASP A 156 5.20 27.63 30.79
N ALA A 157 5.10 27.47 29.47
CA ALA A 157 4.11 28.17 28.65
C ALA A 157 2.67 27.61 28.84
N LEU A 158 2.54 26.35 29.28
CA LEU A 158 1.25 25.74 29.58
C LEU A 158 0.69 26.23 30.93
N HIS A 159 1.57 26.58 31.87
CA HIS A 159 1.21 27.16 33.16
C HIS A 159 0.69 28.61 33.06
N SER A 160 0.95 29.33 31.96
CA SER A 160 0.50 30.72 31.76
C SER A 160 -0.91 30.88 31.17
N GLY A 161 -1.70 29.81 31.09
CA GLY A 161 -3.16 29.87 31.05
C GLY A 161 -3.80 30.52 29.81
N SER A 162 -4.04 29.74 28.75
CA SER A 162 -5.17 29.96 27.81
C SER A 162 -5.14 28.94 26.67
N VAL A 163 -5.73 27.74 26.82
CA VAL A 163 -6.14 26.91 25.65
C VAL A 163 -7.10 25.77 26.02
N SER A 164 -8.34 26.11 26.38
CA SER A 164 -9.42 25.12 26.60
C SER A 164 -9.93 24.46 25.29
N ARG A 165 -9.55 24.97 24.10
CA ARG A 165 -10.09 24.49 22.81
C ARG A 165 -9.08 23.78 21.90
N VAL A 166 -7.77 24.02 22.06
CA VAL A 166 -6.72 23.32 21.28
C VAL A 166 -6.42 21.93 21.88
N ALA A 167 -6.62 21.76 23.19
CA ALA A 167 -6.41 20.48 23.88
C ALA A 167 -7.37 19.37 23.41
N LEU A 168 -8.62 19.72 23.06
CA LEU A 168 -9.62 18.76 22.57
C LEU A 168 -9.33 18.28 21.14
N GLY A 169 -8.80 19.17 20.28
CA GLY A 169 -8.38 18.80 18.93
C GLY A 169 -7.12 17.92 18.91
N GLY A 170 -6.13 18.26 19.74
CA GLY A 170 -4.90 17.47 19.88
C GLY A 170 -5.15 16.07 20.45
N ALA A 171 -6.03 15.94 21.45
CA ALA A 171 -6.37 14.65 22.05
C ALA A 171 -7.00 13.66 21.04
N LEU A 172 -7.74 14.15 20.05
CA LEU A 172 -8.41 13.31 19.05
C LEU A 172 -7.43 12.82 17.96
N VAL A 173 -6.45 13.66 17.59
CA VAL A 173 -5.37 13.27 16.67
C VAL A 173 -4.40 12.29 17.36
N LEU A 174 -4.08 12.52 18.64
CA LEU A 174 -3.18 11.65 19.39
C LEU A 174 -3.77 10.27 19.69
N THR A 175 -5.10 10.15 19.89
CA THR A 175 -5.75 8.84 20.02
C THR A 175 -5.72 8.05 18.71
N ALA A 176 -5.94 8.71 17.57
CA ALA A 176 -5.83 8.07 16.25
C ALA A 176 -4.40 7.59 15.95
N VAL A 177 -3.38 8.40 16.26
CA VAL A 177 -1.96 8.04 16.06
C VAL A 177 -1.51 6.97 17.07
N GLY A 178 -2.02 6.99 18.30
CA GLY A 178 -1.76 5.96 19.31
C GLY A 178 -2.28 4.58 18.92
N LEU A 179 -3.50 4.50 18.39
CA LEU A 179 -4.08 3.25 17.87
C LEU A 179 -3.31 2.70 16.66
N ALA A 180 -2.81 3.58 15.78
CA ALA A 180 -2.00 3.19 14.63
C ALA A 180 -0.61 2.66 15.04
N THR A 181 0.05 3.29 16.01
CA THR A 181 1.40 2.90 16.44
C THR A 181 1.42 1.63 17.31
N VAL A 182 0.39 1.41 18.14
CA VAL A 182 0.26 0.18 18.95
C VAL A 182 -0.03 -1.04 18.07
N SER A 183 -0.87 -0.90 17.04
CA SER A 183 -1.15 -1.98 16.09
C SER A 183 0.10 -2.33 15.26
N LEU A 184 0.88 -1.33 14.85
CA LEU A 184 2.16 -1.53 14.15
C LEU A 184 3.24 -2.18 15.05
N ARG A 185 3.34 -1.80 16.33
CA ARG A 185 4.29 -2.44 17.27
C ARG A 185 3.89 -3.87 17.65
N ALA A 186 2.60 -4.17 17.77
CA ALA A 186 2.10 -5.54 17.97
C ALA A 186 2.40 -6.43 16.74
N ALA A 187 2.31 -5.88 15.53
CA ALA A 187 2.71 -6.56 14.29
C ALA A 187 4.23 -6.76 14.20
N ALA A 188 5.04 -5.78 14.65
CA ALA A 188 6.50 -5.87 14.59
C ALA A 188 7.10 -6.87 15.61
N THR A 189 6.50 -6.97 16.80
CA THR A 189 6.96 -7.89 17.85
C THR A 189 6.58 -9.35 17.58
N SER A 190 5.43 -9.59 16.94
CA SER A 190 5.05 -10.93 16.46
C SER A 190 5.92 -11.40 15.29
N ALA A 191 6.33 -10.48 14.39
CA ALA A 191 7.22 -10.80 13.27
C ALA A 191 8.66 -11.16 13.69
N ARG A 192 9.17 -10.62 14.81
CA ARG A 192 10.52 -10.95 15.31
C ARG A 192 10.61 -12.34 15.96
N ARG A 193 9.58 -12.77 16.68
CA ARG A 193 9.54 -14.12 17.29
C ARG A 193 9.38 -15.27 16.29
N ALA A 194 9.05 -14.97 15.03
CA ALA A 194 8.93 -15.96 13.97
C ALA A 194 10.23 -16.17 13.17
N ARG A 195 11.31 -15.44 13.51
CA ARG A 195 12.62 -15.49 12.85
C ARG A 195 13.76 -16.04 13.73
N GLU A 196 13.48 -16.36 14.99
CA GLU A 196 14.35 -17.16 15.87
C GLU A 196 13.86 -18.60 15.88
#